data_AF-A0A963UCN6-F1
#
_entry.id   AF-A0A963UCN6-F1
#
_cell.length_a   1.000
_cell.length_b   1.000
_cell.length_c   1.000
_cell.angle_alpha   90.00
_cell.angle_beta   90.00
_cell.angle_gamma   90.00
#
_symmetry.space_group_name_H-M   'P 1'
#
loop_
_entity.id
_entity.type
_entity.pdbx_description
1 polymer ?
#
loop_
_entity_poly.entity_id
_entity_poly.type
_entity_poly.pdbx_seq_one_letter_code
_entity_poly.pdbx_strand_id
1 'polypeptide(L)'
;MLHRRILGQPMIVQMIWAVLLVAFVLALAEGRWSLAFVSAATFGLSILPVVASRRFGIRLPVRFFAWIVVFVFGTIFLGEAFDFYTRYWWWDVILHAGSAVGFGLAGFLFVFMLFEGDRYAAPAWAVAFISFCFALSIGT
;
A
#
# COMPACT_ATOMS: atom_id res chain seq x y z
N MET A 1 11.32 20.63 -0.18
CA MET A 1 11.40 19.54 0.83
C MET A 1 10.67 18.26 0.41
N LEU A 2 9.42 18.32 -0.12
CA LEU A 2 8.70 17.14 -0.64
C LEU A 2 9.43 16.46 -1.82
N HIS A 3 9.91 17.26 -2.77
CA HIS A 3 10.65 16.80 -3.95
C HIS A 3 11.88 15.93 -3.60
N ARG A 4 12.67 16.31 -2.58
CA ARG A 4 13.82 15.49 -2.12
C ARG A 4 13.40 14.15 -1.51
N ARG A 5 12.21 14.06 -0.91
CA ARG A 5 11.68 12.79 -0.39
C ARG A 5 11.15 11.89 -1.51
N ILE A 6 10.60 12.48 -2.57
CA ILE A 6 10.15 11.74 -3.77
C ILE A 6 11.36 11.16 -4.50
N LEU A 7 12.40 11.97 -4.74
CA LEU A 7 13.63 11.53 -5.40
C LEU A 7 14.51 10.61 -4.54
N GLY A 8 14.32 10.63 -3.21
CA GLY A 8 15.01 9.73 -2.29
C GLY A 8 14.36 8.34 -2.16
N GLN A 9 13.28 8.07 -2.91
CA GLN A 9 12.63 6.76 -2.88
C GLN A 9 13.40 5.72 -3.70
N PRO A 10 13.22 4.42 -3.41
CA PRO A 10 13.85 3.34 -4.16
C PRO A 10 13.54 3.42 -5.65
N MET A 11 14.48 2.97 -6.47
CA MET A 11 14.35 2.97 -7.93
C MET A 11 13.04 2.35 -8.42
N ILE A 12 12.58 1.25 -7.81
CA ILE A 12 11.32 0.59 -8.17
C ILE A 12 10.10 1.52 -8.04
N VAL A 13 10.05 2.35 -6.99
CA VAL A 13 8.96 3.32 -6.80
C VAL A 13 8.99 4.37 -7.90
N GLN A 14 10.18 4.90 -8.20
CA GLN A 14 10.34 5.91 -9.23
C GLN A 14 9.96 5.36 -10.61
N MET A 15 10.31 4.10 -10.91
CA MET A 15 9.92 3.42 -12.13
C MET A 15 8.40 3.26 -12.21
N ILE A 16 7.74 2.82 -11.14
CA ILE A 16 6.28 2.71 -11.11
C ILE A 16 5.62 4.06 -11.37
N TRP A 17 6.09 5.12 -10.72
CA TRP A 17 5.59 6.48 -10.96
C TRP A 17 5.81 6.98 -12.38
N ALA A 18 6.96 6.68 -12.97
CA ALA A 18 7.24 7.01 -14.37
C ALA A 18 6.28 6.26 -15.31
N VAL A 19 6.08 4.95 -15.09
CA VAL A 19 5.15 4.14 -15.88
C VAL A 19 3.72 4.68 -15.78
N LEU A 20 3.24 5.02 -14.58
CA LEU A 20 1.90 5.57 -14.37
C LEU A 20 1.72 6.92 -15.05
N LEU A 21 2.72 7.80 -14.98
CA LEU A 21 2.68 9.11 -15.65
C LEU A 21 2.66 8.97 -17.16
N VAL A 22 3.51 8.09 -17.72
CA VAL A 22 3.55 7.81 -19.16
C VAL A 22 2.23 7.21 -19.61
N ALA A 23 1.71 6.20 -18.89
CA ALA A 23 0.44 5.57 -19.20
C ALA A 23 -0.73 6.56 -19.17
N PHE A 24 -0.74 7.47 -18.18
CA PHE A 24 -1.75 8.53 -18.09
C PHE A 24 -1.72 9.47 -19.30
N VAL A 25 -0.54 9.98 -19.68
CA VAL A 25 -0.40 10.92 -20.80
C VAL A 25 -0.78 10.25 -22.13
N LEU A 26 -0.30 9.03 -22.37
CA LEU A 26 -0.66 8.26 -23.56
C LEU A 26 -2.16 7.95 -23.61
N ALA A 27 -2.75 7.54 -22.48
CA ALA A 27 -4.18 7.25 -22.41
C ALA A 27 -5.03 8.50 -22.70
N LEU A 28 -4.62 9.68 -22.25
CA LEU A 28 -5.30 10.94 -22.61
C LEU A 28 -5.16 11.25 -24.10
N ALA A 29 -3.97 11.08 -24.68
CA ALA A 29 -3.74 11.31 -26.10
C ALA A 29 -4.55 10.36 -27.00
N GLU A 30 -4.75 9.12 -26.57
CA GLU A 30 -5.53 8.09 -27.25
C GLU A 30 -7.05 8.15 -26.93
N GLY A 31 -7.49 9.05 -26.04
CA GLY A 31 -8.89 9.13 -25.60
C GLY A 31 -9.37 7.95 -24.76
N ARG A 32 -8.45 7.18 -24.16
CA ARG A 32 -8.73 6.01 -23.32
C ARG A 32 -9.00 6.42 -21.87
N TRP A 33 -10.18 7.00 -21.64
CA TRP A 33 -10.58 7.58 -20.36
C TRP A 33 -10.47 6.63 -19.16
N SER A 34 -10.82 5.35 -19.32
CA SER A 34 -10.70 4.36 -18.24
C SER A 34 -9.25 4.16 -17.81
N LEU A 35 -8.34 3.93 -18.77
CA LEU A 35 -6.91 3.78 -18.48
C LEU A 35 -6.33 5.06 -17.88
N ALA A 36 -6.72 6.24 -18.38
CA ALA A 36 -6.29 7.52 -17.84
C ALA A 36 -6.73 7.67 -16.36
N PHE A 37 -7.99 7.37 -16.07
CA PHE A 37 -8.50 7.41 -14.70
C PHE A 37 -7.76 6.45 -13.76
N VAL A 38 -7.63 5.17 -14.16
CA VAL A 38 -6.94 4.15 -13.37
C VAL A 38 -5.48 4.57 -13.11
N SER A 39 -4.76 5.01 -14.15
CA SER A 39 -3.36 5.49 -14.02
C SER A 39 -3.23 6.65 -13.03
N ALA A 40 -4.12 7.65 -13.14
CA ALA A 40 -4.11 8.83 -12.28
C ALA A 40 -4.46 8.47 -10.82
N ALA A 41 -5.48 7.64 -10.62
CA ALA A 41 -5.91 7.18 -9.31
C ALA A 41 -4.80 6.37 -8.62
N THR A 42 -4.19 5.40 -9.31
CA THR A 42 -3.05 4.64 -8.78
C THR A 42 -1.88 5.55 -8.41
N PHE A 43 -1.55 6.52 -9.26
CA PHE A 43 -0.47 7.47 -8.99
C PHE A 43 -0.76 8.31 -7.74
N GLY A 44 -1.96 8.91 -7.67
CA GLY A 44 -2.38 9.72 -6.52
C GLY A 44 -2.34 8.94 -5.20
N LEU A 45 -2.91 7.73 -5.18
CA LEU A 45 -2.91 6.85 -4.01
C LEU A 45 -1.50 6.42 -3.61
N SER A 46 -0.62 6.15 -4.56
CA SER A 46 0.77 5.76 -4.27
C SER A 46 1.62 6.89 -3.67
N ILE A 47 1.25 8.16 -3.90
CA ILE A 47 1.93 9.34 -3.32
C ILE A 47 1.37 9.68 -1.94
N LEU A 48 0.12 9.30 -1.66
CA LEU A 48 -0.61 9.65 -0.44
C LEU A 48 0.19 9.37 0.85
N PRO A 49 0.89 8.23 1.03
CA PRO A 49 1.65 7.98 2.25
C PRO A 49 2.79 8.98 2.47
N VAL A 50 3.43 9.49 1.41
CA VAL A 50 4.48 10.52 1.51
C VAL A 50 3.90 11.81 2.07
N VAL A 51 2.72 12.21 1.57
CA VAL A 51 2.03 13.43 2.01
C VAL A 51 1.53 13.27 3.45
N ALA A 52 0.88 12.14 3.76
CA ALA A 52 0.37 11.82 5.08
C ALA A 52 1.49 11.75 6.13
N SER A 53 2.61 11.08 5.81
CA SER A 53 3.77 10.98 6.71
C SER A 53 4.27 12.34 7.18
N ARG A 54 4.28 13.33 6.28
CA ARG A 54 4.65 14.70 6.62
C ARG A 54 3.61 15.37 7.51
N ARG A 55 2.32 15.17 7.23
CA ARG A 55 1.22 15.77 7.99
C ARG A 55 1.16 15.24 9.42
N PHE A 56 1.38 13.94 9.60
CA PHE A 56 1.33 13.28 10.91
C PHE A 56 2.68 13.23 11.64
N GLY A 57 3.77 13.73 11.03
CA GLY A 57 5.10 13.70 11.64
C GLY A 57 5.72 12.30 11.75
N ILE A 58 5.20 11.33 11.00
CA ILE A 58 5.62 9.92 11.04
C ILE A 58 6.73 9.68 10.02
N ARG A 59 7.72 8.84 10.36
CA ARG A 59 8.74 8.36 9.42
C ARG A 59 8.41 6.93 8.99
N LEU A 60 7.91 6.74 7.77
CA LEU A 60 7.73 5.40 7.24
C LEU A 60 9.09 4.81 6.80
N PRO A 61 9.39 3.56 7.17
CA PRO A 61 10.54 2.85 6.63
C PRO A 61 10.45 2.77 5.10
N VAL A 62 11.57 3.00 4.43
CA VAL A 62 11.65 3.07 2.96
C VAL A 62 11.12 1.78 2.30
N ARG A 63 11.42 0.61 2.90
CA ARG A 63 10.96 -0.69 2.39
C ARG A 63 9.44 -0.84 2.51
N PHE A 64 8.87 -0.39 3.62
CA PHE A 64 7.42 -0.46 3.85
C PHE A 64 6.67 0.47 2.90
N PHE A 65 7.22 1.67 2.65
CA PHE A 65 6.66 2.57 1.64
C PHE A 65 6.72 1.97 0.23
N ALA A 66 7.85 1.37 -0.17
CA ALA A 66 7.95 0.69 -1.45
C ALA A 66 6.94 -0.46 -1.58
N TRP A 67 6.71 -1.22 -0.52
CA TRP A 67 5.70 -2.27 -0.48
C TRP A 67 4.29 -1.71 -0.72
N ILE A 68 3.92 -0.59 -0.08
CA ILE A 68 2.62 0.08 -0.33
C ILE A 68 2.48 0.48 -1.80
N VAL A 69 3.51 1.09 -2.39
CA VAL A 69 3.46 1.52 -3.80
C VAL A 69 3.30 0.32 -4.74
N VAL A 70 4.07 -0.75 -4.52
CA VAL A 70 3.96 -1.99 -5.31
C VAL A 70 2.58 -2.61 -5.16
N PHE A 71 2.05 -2.64 -3.93
CA PHE A 71 0.72 -3.18 -3.64
C PHE A 71 -0.38 -2.39 -4.37
N VAL A 72 -0.39 -1.06 -4.25
CA VAL A 72 -1.36 -0.17 -4.92
C VAL A 72 -1.26 -0.29 -6.45
N PHE A 73 -0.04 -0.37 -6.98
CA PHE A 73 0.19 -0.58 -8.41
C PHE A 73 -0.34 -1.94 -8.88
N GLY A 74 -0.08 -3.01 -8.13
CA GLY A 74 -0.53 -4.35 -8.46
C GLY A 74 -2.04 -4.52 -8.40
N THR A 75 -2.68 -3.98 -7.37
CA THR A 75 -4.12 -4.14 -7.15
C THR A 75 -4.95 -3.25 -8.08
N ILE A 76 -4.53 -2.01 -8.34
CA ILE A 76 -5.32 -1.07 -9.14
C ILE A 76 -4.88 -1.08 -10.60
N PHE A 77 -3.61 -0.80 -10.88
CA PHE A 77 -3.17 -0.60 -12.26
C PHE A 77 -3.05 -1.93 -13.01
N LEU A 78 -2.28 -2.89 -12.49
CA LEU A 78 -2.15 -4.19 -13.14
C LEU A 78 -3.46 -4.99 -13.07
N GLY A 79 -4.15 -4.93 -11.92
CA GLY A 79 -5.45 -5.56 -11.71
C GLY A 79 -6.51 -5.07 -12.70
N GLU A 80 -6.82 -3.78 -12.68
CA GLU A 80 -7.94 -3.22 -13.45
C GLU A 80 -7.57 -2.88 -14.90
N ALA A 81 -6.45 -2.19 -15.14
CA ALA A 81 -6.12 -1.72 -16.49
C ALA A 81 -5.55 -2.82 -17.40
N PHE A 82 -4.99 -3.89 -16.82
CA PHE A 82 -4.39 -5.01 -17.56
C PHE A 82 -5.05 -6.36 -17.27
N ASP A 83 -6.17 -6.36 -16.53
CA ASP A 83 -7.01 -7.54 -16.28
C ASP A 83 -6.28 -8.70 -15.60
N PHE A 84 -5.36 -8.39 -14.68
CA PHE A 84 -4.56 -9.42 -14.01
C PHE A 84 -5.39 -10.33 -13.11
N TYR A 85 -6.49 -9.83 -12.55
CA TYR A 85 -7.41 -10.63 -11.73
C TYR A 85 -8.01 -11.81 -12.51
N THR A 86 -8.32 -11.59 -13.80
CA THR A 86 -8.84 -12.64 -14.68
C THR A 86 -7.72 -13.49 -15.28
N ARG A 87 -6.61 -12.85 -15.66
CA ARG A 87 -5.52 -13.49 -16.39
C ARG A 87 -4.67 -14.44 -15.55
N TYR A 88 -4.50 -14.14 -14.26
CA TYR A 88 -3.64 -14.89 -13.37
C TYR A 88 -4.41 -15.30 -12.11
N TRP A 89 -4.77 -16.58 -12.02
CA TRP A 89 -5.58 -17.13 -10.92
C TRP A 89 -5.02 -16.86 -9.51
N TRP A 90 -3.70 -16.69 -9.37
CA TRP A 90 -3.03 -16.44 -8.09
C TRP A 90 -2.89 -14.96 -7.76
N TRP A 91 -3.22 -14.05 -8.68
CA TRP A 91 -3.00 -12.61 -8.51
C TRP A 91 -3.81 -12.05 -7.35
N ASP A 92 -5.08 -12.41 -7.31
CA ASP A 92 -5.97 -11.99 -6.23
C ASP A 92 -5.51 -12.57 -4.88
N VAL A 93 -5.09 -13.83 -4.86
CA VAL A 93 -4.62 -14.53 -3.67
C VAL A 93 -3.38 -13.87 -3.07
N ILE A 94 -2.38 -13.51 -3.90
CA ILE A 94 -1.15 -12.88 -3.39
C ILE A 94 -1.40 -11.45 -2.88
N LEU A 95 -2.33 -10.71 -3.51
CA LEU A 95 -2.72 -9.39 -3.04
C LEU A 95 -3.50 -9.49 -1.72
N HIS A 96 -4.45 -10.41 -1.61
CA HIS A 96 -5.18 -10.65 -0.36
C HIS A 96 -4.25 -11.12 0.78
N ALA A 97 -3.30 -12.01 0.49
CA ALA A 97 -2.29 -12.41 1.46
C ALA A 97 -1.42 -11.22 1.90
N GLY A 98 -1.04 -10.36 0.94
CA GLY A 98 -0.29 -9.15 1.22
C GLY A 98 -1.03 -8.17 2.12
N SER A 99 -2.30 -7.85 1.82
CA SER A 99 -3.11 -6.96 2.65
C SER A 99 -3.37 -7.54 4.04
N ALA A 100 -3.62 -8.86 4.15
CA ALA A 100 -3.79 -9.54 5.43
C ALA A 100 -2.56 -9.41 6.33
N VAL A 101 -1.34 -9.53 5.78
CA VAL A 101 -0.09 -9.26 6.52
C VAL A 101 -0.01 -7.80 6.95
N GLY A 102 -0.37 -6.86 6.07
CA GLY A 102 -0.39 -5.42 6.38
C GLY A 102 -1.33 -5.08 7.54
N PHE A 103 -2.57 -5.55 7.50
CA PHE A 103 -3.55 -5.33 8.56
C PHE A 103 -3.20 -6.06 9.86
N GLY A 104 -2.63 -7.27 9.77
CA GLY A 104 -2.10 -7.99 10.92
C GLY A 104 -0.98 -7.22 11.64
N LEU A 105 -0.05 -6.63 10.89
CA LEU A 105 0.99 -5.79 11.46
C LEU A 105 0.41 -4.51 12.09
N ALA A 106 -0.59 -3.89 11.45
CA ALA A 106 -1.26 -2.71 12.00
C ALA A 106 -1.98 -3.02 13.32
N GLY A 107 -2.71 -4.15 13.37
CA GLY A 107 -3.35 -4.65 14.60
C GLY A 107 -2.33 -4.98 15.69
N PHE A 108 -1.22 -5.62 15.32
CA PHE A 108 -0.12 -5.88 16.25
C PHE A 108 0.45 -4.60 16.84
N LEU A 109 0.77 -3.59 16.01
CA LEU A 109 1.30 -2.33 16.50
C LEU A 109 0.30 -1.60 17.40
N PHE A 110 -0.98 -1.64 17.07
CA PHE A 110 -2.03 -1.06 17.89
C PHE A 110 -2.10 -1.70 19.29
N VAL A 111 -2.15 -3.04 19.35
CA VAL A 111 -2.17 -3.77 20.63
C VAL A 111 -0.85 -3.57 21.38
N PHE A 112 0.29 -3.65 20.70
CA PHE A 112 1.60 -3.46 21.30
C PHE A 112 1.70 -2.08 21.96
N MET A 113 1.32 -1.01 21.26
CA MET A 113 1.32 0.36 21.81
C MET A 113 0.36 0.53 22.99
N LEU A 114 -0.75 -0.24 23.05
CA LEU A 114 -1.68 -0.19 24.16
C LEU A 114 -1.09 -0.80 25.45
N PHE A 115 -0.25 -1.83 25.32
CA PHE A 115 0.36 -2.55 26.44
C PHE A 115 1.83 -2.15 26.70
N GLU A 116 2.35 -1.17 25.97
CA GLU A 116 3.74 -0.71 26.11
C GLU A 116 3.93 0.00 27.46
N GLY A 117 4.78 -0.54 28.33
CA GLY A 117 5.14 0.06 29.63
C GLY A 117 4.30 -0.41 30.84
N ASP A 118 3.36 -1.34 30.65
CA ASP A 118 2.54 -1.88 31.76
C ASP A 118 3.19 -3.11 32.42
N ARG A 119 3.00 -3.27 33.74
CA ARG A 119 3.45 -4.46 34.49
C ARG A 119 2.65 -5.71 34.11
N TYR A 120 1.47 -5.52 33.53
CA TYR A 120 0.58 -6.57 33.03
C TYR A 120 0.63 -6.64 31.50
N ALA A 121 1.84 -6.76 30.94
CA ALA A 121 2.02 -6.97 29.50
C ALA A 121 1.14 -8.14 29.04
N ALA A 122 0.30 -7.89 28.01
CA ALA A 122 -0.54 -8.93 27.45
C ALA A 122 0.33 -10.13 27.02
N PRO A 123 -0.06 -11.37 27.36
CA PRO A 123 0.74 -12.53 26.97
C PRO A 123 0.78 -12.62 25.44
N ALA A 124 1.89 -13.12 24.89
CA ALA A 124 2.13 -13.15 23.44
C ALA A 124 0.98 -13.78 22.63
N TRP A 125 0.33 -14.81 23.18
CA TRP A 125 -0.83 -15.44 22.54
C TRP A 125 -2.04 -14.51 22.44
N ALA A 126 -2.28 -13.65 23.43
CA ALA A 126 -3.39 -12.70 23.43
C ALA A 126 -3.12 -11.56 22.44
N VAL A 127 -1.86 -11.07 22.39
CA VAL A 127 -1.45 -10.09 21.38
C VAL A 127 -1.64 -10.66 19.97
N ALA A 128 -1.20 -11.88 19.73
CA ALA A 128 -1.38 -12.56 18.44
C ALA A 128 -2.87 -12.73 18.08
N PHE A 129 -3.68 -13.19 19.03
CA PHE A 129 -5.12 -13.39 18.81
C PHE A 129 -5.85 -12.08 18.50
N ILE A 130 -5.62 -11.01 19.27
CA ILE A 130 -6.27 -9.71 19.03
C ILE A 130 -5.81 -9.11 17.70
N SER A 131 -4.51 -9.22 17.37
CA SER A 131 -3.97 -8.75 16.08
C SER A 131 -4.59 -9.49 14.90
N PHE A 132 -4.79 -10.80 15.04
CA PHE A 132 -5.46 -11.64 14.05
C PHE A 132 -6.94 -11.25 13.88
N CYS A 133 -7.68 -11.11 14.99
CA CYS A 133 -9.06 -10.66 14.96
C CYS A 133 -9.19 -9.28 14.31
N PHE A 134 -8.31 -8.34 14.64
CA PHE A 134 -8.26 -7.02 14.02
C PHE A 134 -8.05 -7.11 12.50
N ALA A 135 -7.08 -7.92 12.07
CA ALA A 135 -6.81 -8.13 10.65
C ALA A 135 -8.03 -8.73 9.91
N LEU A 136 -8.68 -9.72 10.51
CA LEU A 136 -9.91 -10.30 9.97
C LEU A 136 -11.03 -9.25 9.88
N SER A 137 -11.30 -8.50 10.95
CA SER A 137 -12.38 -7.51 10.96
C SER A 137 -12.20 -6.36 9.96
N ILE A 138 -10.96 -6.00 9.62
CA ILE A 138 -10.69 -5.02 8.54
C ILE A 138 -10.70 -5.68 7.16
N GLY A 139 -10.30 -6.95 7.07
CA GLY A 139 -10.14 -7.67 5.82
C GLY A 139 -11.39 -8.38 5.29
N THR A 140 -12.48 -8.43 6.06
CA THR A 140 -13.81 -8.97 5.66
C THR A 140 -14.74 -7.86 5.23
#